data_AF-A0A955L4K6-F1
#
_entry.id   AF-A0A955L4K6-F1
#
_cell.length_a   1.000
_cell.length_b   1.000
_cell.length_c   1.000
_cell.angle_alpha   90.00
_cell.angle_beta   90.00
_cell.angle_gamma   90.00
#
_symmetry.space_group_name_H-M   'P 1'
#
loop_
_entity.id
_entity.type
_entity.pdbx_description
1 polymer ?
#
loop_
_entity_poly.entity_id
_entity_poly.type
_entity_poly.pdbx_seq_one_letter_code
_entity_poly.pdbx_strand_id
1 'polypeptide(L)'
;MNLSKKNYLFIGCATLIMLCCSCTFLLGTSLVLIGDSTNSSTTCRIDGVPCDEISENTDIEADQLDESYFGGENDRLELDFEEEVIIISYLVDDAAISELKKPQVAPELQELQDDVQKHHELWELYVRLFPESYLENIQELEITTDGIDGTLAAVYQSQKAIDKWILVIDIIDAYPRDKLDDRELKSTLIHEFGHILSFDKKQLDLSEEYFYARTQDQVEESLQLGRASCPTYYAIEGCMYADSYLFKFYDEFWTPLYSELRILEQIDDEEEYYDAAYELYLRHPDQFVTDYAAVNPGEDIAESWTAFILKDKPTGSTIADEKIRFFYRFPELVEMRQEIRSNL
;
A
#
# COMPACT_ATOMS: atom_id res chain seq x y z
N MET A 1 -29.90 23.56 12.73
CA MET A 1 -28.44 23.30 12.77
C MET A 1 -28.23 22.15 11.81
N ASN A 2 -27.79 22.48 10.60
CA ASN A 2 -27.57 21.56 9.50
C ASN A 2 -26.18 20.93 9.69
N LEU A 3 -26.13 19.61 9.81
CA LEU A 3 -24.92 18.84 9.56
C LEU A 3 -24.98 18.42 8.09
N SER A 4 -23.99 18.88 7.32
CA SER A 4 -23.78 18.52 5.93
C SER A 4 -23.47 17.03 5.86
N LYS A 5 -24.19 16.33 4.98
CA LYS A 5 -23.85 14.97 4.56
C LYS A 5 -22.65 15.10 3.62
N LYS A 6 -21.49 14.59 4.01
CA LYS A 6 -20.43 14.20 3.08
C LYS A 6 -20.79 12.78 2.63
N ASN A 7 -20.99 12.59 1.32
CA ASN A 7 -21.11 11.27 0.72
C ASN A 7 -19.69 10.77 0.51
N TYR A 8 -19.34 9.64 1.13
CA TYR A 8 -18.17 8.87 0.74
C TYR A 8 -18.67 7.73 -0.14
N LEU A 9 -18.17 7.66 -1.37
CA LEU A 9 -18.46 6.61 -2.33
C LEU A 9 -17.22 5.70 -2.32
N PHE A 10 -17.37 4.46 -1.85
CA PHE A 10 -16.29 3.50 -1.65
C PHE A 10 -16.71 2.16 -2.25
N ILE A 11 -15.89 1.63 -3.16
CA ILE A 11 -15.90 0.26 -3.66
C ILE A 11 -14.42 -0.04 -3.98
N GLY A 12 -13.79 -1.15 -3.62
CA GLY A 12 -14.25 -2.25 -2.80
C GLY A 12 -13.09 -3.22 -2.61
N CYS A 13 -12.83 -3.66 -1.39
CA CYS A 13 -12.05 -4.88 -1.16
C CYS A 13 -12.58 -5.68 0.03
N ALA A 14 -13.86 -6.10 -0.04
CA ALA A 14 -14.34 -7.18 0.80
C ALA A 14 -15.51 -7.91 0.14
N THR A 15 -15.39 -9.23 -0.05
CA THR A 15 -16.55 -10.10 -0.31
C THR A 15 -16.70 -11.18 0.77
N LEU A 16 -17.70 -10.92 1.65
CA LEU A 16 -18.82 -11.78 2.06
C LEU A 16 -18.61 -13.14 2.79
N ILE A 17 -19.02 -13.17 4.09
CA ILE A 17 -20.11 -14.00 4.71
C ILE A 17 -19.76 -15.06 5.79
N MET A 18 -20.16 -14.70 7.03
CA MET A 18 -21.03 -15.36 8.04
C MET A 18 -20.77 -16.76 8.66
N LEU A 19 -20.69 -16.68 10.00
CA LEU A 19 -21.28 -17.53 11.07
C LEU A 19 -21.03 -19.05 11.05
N CYS A 20 -20.20 -19.51 12.00
CA CYS A 20 -20.74 -20.35 13.07
C CYS A 20 -19.96 -20.28 14.39
N CYS A 21 -20.72 -20.35 15.47
CA CYS A 21 -20.36 -20.10 16.84
C CYS A 21 -19.68 -21.29 17.53
N SER A 22 -18.80 -20.98 18.48
CA SER A 22 -18.36 -21.78 19.64
C SER A 22 -17.42 -22.98 19.42
N CYS A 23 -16.19 -22.85 19.94
CA CYS A 23 -15.63 -23.81 20.91
C CYS A 23 -14.46 -23.19 21.70
N THR A 24 -14.64 -23.14 23.01
CA THR A 24 -13.60 -22.97 24.02
C THR A 24 -12.61 -24.15 24.00
N PHE A 25 -11.33 -23.93 24.36
CA PHE A 25 -10.61 -24.59 25.48
C PHE A 25 -9.08 -24.30 25.49
N LEU A 26 -8.66 -23.68 26.61
CA LEU A 26 -7.46 -23.89 27.45
C LEU A 26 -6.00 -23.89 26.91
N LEU A 27 -5.30 -22.80 27.30
CA LEU A 27 -4.03 -22.72 28.07
C LEU A 27 -2.98 -23.84 27.94
N GLY A 28 -1.77 -23.41 27.55
CA GLY A 28 -0.53 -24.15 27.77
C GLY A 28 0.70 -23.24 27.61
N THR A 29 1.42 -23.04 28.72
CA THR A 29 2.55 -22.14 29.00
C THR A 29 3.85 -22.35 28.20
N SER A 30 4.45 -21.21 27.80
CA SER A 30 5.86 -20.75 27.86
C SER A 30 7.05 -21.70 27.62
N LEU A 31 7.95 -21.26 26.72
CA LEU A 31 9.40 -21.41 26.92
C LEU A 31 10.19 -20.23 26.34
N VAL A 32 10.99 -19.60 27.20
CA VAL A 32 11.97 -18.54 26.93
C VAL A 32 13.28 -19.16 26.47
N LEU A 33 13.92 -18.61 25.42
CA LEU A 33 15.36 -18.73 25.23
C LEU A 33 15.98 -17.38 24.82
N ILE A 34 16.90 -16.95 25.69
CA ILE A 34 17.78 -15.79 25.59
C ILE A 34 18.94 -16.16 24.65
N GLY A 35 19.26 -15.30 23.69
CA GLY A 35 20.45 -15.40 22.84
C GLY A 35 20.97 -14.01 22.51
N ASP A 36 22.17 -13.74 23.02
CA ASP A 36 22.79 -12.42 23.17
C ASP A 36 23.33 -11.81 21.86
N SER A 37 23.38 -10.49 21.86
CA SER A 37 23.75 -9.57 20.78
C SER A 37 25.27 -9.48 20.55
N THR A 38 25.71 -9.41 19.29
CA THR A 38 26.99 -8.77 18.94
C THR A 38 26.88 -7.97 17.63
N ASN A 39 26.55 -6.70 17.81
CA ASN A 39 27.11 -5.50 17.18
C ASN A 39 28.04 -5.67 15.96
N SER A 40 27.58 -5.21 14.79
CA SER A 40 28.43 -4.78 13.66
C SER A 40 27.82 -3.53 13.04
N SER A 41 28.22 -2.35 13.51
CA SER A 41 27.83 -1.08 12.91
C SER A 41 28.62 -0.85 11.61
N THR A 42 28.03 -1.20 10.47
CA THR A 42 28.53 -0.73 9.17
C THR A 42 27.91 0.64 8.92
N THR A 43 28.72 1.71 9.02
CA THR A 43 28.26 3.06 8.68
C THR A 43 28.12 3.20 7.17
N CYS A 44 26.87 3.39 6.70
CA CYS A 44 26.50 3.77 5.33
C CYS A 44 27.33 4.98 4.85
N ARG A 45 27.90 4.88 3.65
CA ARG A 45 28.59 5.98 2.95
C ARG A 45 28.41 5.81 1.44
N ILE A 46 27.94 6.86 0.76
CA ILE A 46 27.96 6.95 -0.71
C ILE A 46 28.97 8.04 -1.08
N ASP A 47 29.93 7.73 -1.97
CA ASP A 47 30.99 8.64 -2.44
C ASP A 47 31.77 9.39 -1.34
N GLY A 48 31.85 8.78 -0.15
CA GLY A 48 32.55 9.34 1.01
C GLY A 48 31.75 10.33 1.84
N VAL A 49 30.49 10.60 1.48
CA VAL A 49 29.57 11.44 2.24
C VAL A 49 28.79 10.57 3.26
N PRO A 50 28.76 10.95 4.54
CA PRO A 50 27.90 10.30 5.53
C PRO A 50 26.42 10.42 5.13
N CYS A 51 25.66 9.34 5.25
CA CYS A 51 24.25 9.31 4.85
C CYS A 51 23.35 10.30 5.63
N ASP A 52 23.85 10.86 6.74
CA ASP A 52 23.21 11.92 7.54
C ASP A 52 23.34 13.34 6.95
N GLU A 53 24.17 13.56 5.92
CA GLU A 53 24.47 14.90 5.36
C GLU A 53 23.73 15.22 4.05
N ILE A 54 22.90 14.29 3.53
CA ILE A 54 22.15 14.47 2.28
C ILE A 54 20.67 14.78 2.61
N SER A 55 20.42 15.94 3.25
CA SER A 55 19.08 16.50 3.39
C SER A 55 19.14 18.02 3.26
N GLU A 56 18.99 18.54 2.05
CA GLU A 56 18.71 19.96 1.81
C GLU A 56 18.25 20.10 0.35
N ASN A 57 16.95 19.85 0.07
CA ASN A 57 16.13 20.56 -0.96
C ASN A 57 14.80 19.91 -1.37
N THR A 58 14.38 18.77 -0.84
CA THR A 58 13.03 18.22 -1.13
C THR A 58 12.07 18.60 -0.01
N ASP A 59 11.80 19.91 0.06
CA ASP A 59 10.72 20.51 0.84
C ASP A 59 9.59 20.91 -0.12
N ILE A 60 8.62 20.03 -0.33
CA ILE A 60 7.28 20.43 -0.81
C ILE A 60 6.22 19.68 0.00
N GLU A 61 5.80 20.34 1.08
CA GLU A 61 4.42 20.41 1.58
C GLU A 61 3.60 19.11 1.71
N ALA A 62 4.07 18.19 2.56
CA ALA A 62 3.17 17.19 3.17
C ALA A 62 2.21 17.80 4.22
N ASP A 63 2.53 18.99 4.74
CA ASP A 63 1.69 19.75 5.68
C ASP A 63 0.47 20.43 5.02
N GLN A 64 0.33 20.38 3.69
CA GLN A 64 -0.83 20.92 2.96
C GLN A 64 -1.86 19.86 2.55
N LEU A 65 -1.74 18.62 3.03
CA LEU A 65 -2.79 17.59 2.89
C LEU A 65 -3.91 17.79 3.92
N ASP A 66 -4.41 19.02 4.07
CA ASP A 66 -5.53 19.38 4.97
C ASP A 66 -6.81 19.67 4.16
N GLU A 67 -7.97 19.43 4.79
CA GLU A 67 -9.37 19.32 4.34
C GLU A 67 -9.90 20.40 3.35
N SER A 68 -9.10 21.39 2.97
CA SER A 68 -9.47 22.50 2.09
C SER A 68 -9.40 22.22 0.58
N TYR A 69 -8.91 21.04 0.16
CA TYR A 69 -8.76 20.67 -1.26
C TYR A 69 -10.04 20.12 -1.91
N PHE A 70 -10.93 19.49 -1.14
CA PHE A 70 -12.20 18.88 -1.63
C PHE A 70 -13.35 19.88 -1.88
N GLY A 71 -13.07 21.19 -1.85
CA GLY A 71 -14.08 22.25 -1.88
C GLY A 71 -14.12 23.03 -3.19
N GLY A 72 -14.44 22.39 -4.31
CA GLY A 72 -14.63 23.07 -5.59
C GLY A 72 -15.80 22.51 -6.39
N GLU A 73 -16.89 23.28 -6.52
CA GLU A 73 -17.97 22.99 -7.48
C GLU A 73 -17.38 22.90 -8.90
N ASN A 74 -17.47 21.72 -9.54
CA ASN A 74 -17.05 21.52 -10.92
C ASN A 74 -18.25 21.13 -11.79
N ASP A 75 -18.55 21.94 -12.80
CA ASP A 75 -19.41 21.59 -13.95
C ASP A 75 -18.66 20.57 -14.85
N ARG A 76 -18.38 19.37 -14.33
CA ARG A 76 -17.79 18.25 -15.09
C ARG A 76 -18.90 17.27 -15.47
N LEU A 77 -18.71 16.54 -16.58
CA LEU A 77 -19.45 15.31 -16.79
C LEU A 77 -18.96 14.33 -15.72
N GLU A 78 -19.73 14.19 -14.64
CA GLU A 78 -19.62 13.08 -13.69
C GLU A 78 -19.91 11.79 -14.49
N LEU A 79 -18.86 11.06 -14.84
CA LEU A 79 -18.98 9.67 -15.24
C LEU A 79 -18.96 8.88 -13.95
N ASP A 80 -20.16 8.61 -13.43
CA ASP A 80 -20.37 7.81 -12.23
C ASP A 80 -20.28 6.33 -12.64
N PHE A 81 -19.14 5.70 -12.40
CA PHE A 81 -18.96 4.27 -12.61
C PHE A 81 -19.33 3.51 -11.34
N GLU A 82 -20.16 2.47 -11.46
CA GLU A 82 -20.44 1.57 -10.33
C GLU A 82 -19.25 0.65 -10.01
N GLU A 83 -18.30 0.48 -10.93
CA GLU A 83 -17.12 -0.40 -10.81
C GLU A 83 -15.95 0.14 -11.65
N GLU A 84 -14.72 -0.13 -11.23
CA GLU A 84 -13.50 0.18 -12.00
C GLU A 84 -13.52 -0.46 -13.40
N VAL A 85 -13.22 0.34 -14.43
CA VAL A 85 -13.17 -0.09 -15.82
C VAL A 85 -11.72 -0.19 -16.31
N ILE A 86 -11.29 -1.39 -16.66
CA ILE A 86 -9.99 -1.59 -17.35
C ILE A 86 -10.09 -1.03 -18.77
N ILE A 87 -9.32 0.04 -19.01
CA ILE A 87 -9.21 0.69 -20.31
C ILE A 87 -8.27 -0.13 -21.20
N ILE A 88 -7.08 -0.48 -20.71
CA ILE A 88 -6.08 -1.28 -21.42
C ILE A 88 -5.12 -1.93 -20.44
N SER A 89 -4.70 -3.17 -20.73
CA SER A 89 -3.63 -3.84 -20.00
C SER A 89 -2.38 -3.97 -20.89
N TYR A 90 -1.22 -3.72 -20.30
CA TYR A 90 0.10 -3.86 -20.91
C TYR A 90 0.89 -4.96 -20.20
N LEU A 91 1.68 -5.73 -20.96
CA LEU A 91 2.74 -6.57 -20.42
C LEU A 91 3.97 -5.69 -20.19
N VAL A 92 4.55 -5.81 -19.00
CA VAL A 92 5.79 -5.13 -18.62
C VAL A 92 6.99 -6.05 -18.88
N ASP A 93 8.02 -5.50 -19.51
CA ASP A 93 9.34 -6.11 -19.72
C ASP A 93 10.39 -5.05 -19.38
N ASP A 94 10.87 -5.09 -18.13
CA ASP A 94 11.71 -4.06 -17.52
C ASP A 94 11.10 -2.66 -17.70
N ALA A 95 11.82 -1.72 -18.33
CA ALA A 95 11.34 -0.36 -18.56
C ALA A 95 10.33 -0.25 -19.73
N ALA A 96 10.04 -1.32 -20.46
CA ALA A 96 9.15 -1.30 -21.63
C ALA A 96 7.78 -1.88 -21.33
N ILE A 97 6.76 -1.34 -22.00
CA ILE A 97 5.40 -1.89 -22.01
C ILE A 97 4.99 -2.28 -23.43
N SER A 98 4.20 -3.35 -23.55
CA SER A 98 3.61 -3.80 -24.81
C SER A 98 2.15 -4.20 -24.60
N GLU A 99 1.28 -3.93 -25.59
CA GLU A 99 -0.15 -4.21 -25.46
C GLU A 99 -0.39 -5.70 -25.16
N LEU A 100 -1.04 -5.97 -24.03
CA LEU A 100 -1.46 -7.32 -23.63
C LEU A 100 -2.93 -7.56 -23.96
N LYS A 101 -3.79 -6.62 -23.58
CA LYS A 101 -5.23 -6.73 -23.76
C LYS A 101 -5.86 -5.37 -23.94
N LYS A 102 -6.57 -5.19 -25.07
CA LYS A 102 -7.38 -4.01 -25.36
C LYS A 102 -8.87 -4.39 -25.37
N PRO A 103 -9.59 -4.27 -24.24
CA PRO A 103 -11.00 -4.63 -24.15
C PRO A 103 -11.89 -3.70 -24.99
N GLN A 104 -13.14 -4.10 -25.22
CA GLN A 104 -14.14 -3.19 -25.77
C GLN A 104 -14.62 -2.26 -24.64
N VAL A 105 -14.49 -0.95 -24.83
CA VAL A 105 -14.93 0.08 -23.87
C VAL A 105 -16.11 0.87 -24.43
N ALA A 106 -16.79 1.60 -23.55
CA ALA A 106 -17.85 2.52 -23.98
C ALA A 106 -17.28 3.63 -24.88
N PRO A 107 -18.06 4.17 -25.85
CA PRO A 107 -17.57 5.18 -26.79
C PRO A 107 -16.89 6.41 -26.15
N GLU A 108 -17.34 6.81 -24.97
CA GLU A 108 -16.81 7.90 -24.16
C GLU A 108 -15.40 7.64 -23.61
N LEU A 109 -15.00 6.37 -23.45
CA LEU A 109 -13.67 5.95 -22.97
C LEU A 109 -12.69 5.67 -24.10
N GLN A 110 -13.15 5.68 -25.36
CA GLN A 110 -12.31 5.32 -26.52
C GLN A 110 -11.14 6.30 -26.69
N GLU A 111 -11.35 7.59 -26.40
CA GLU A 111 -10.29 8.60 -26.48
C GLU A 111 -9.19 8.31 -25.46
N LEU A 112 -9.55 7.96 -24.22
CA LEU A 112 -8.61 7.54 -23.19
C LEU A 112 -7.87 6.26 -23.59
N GLN A 113 -8.60 5.26 -24.10
CA GLN A 113 -8.01 3.98 -24.54
C GLN A 113 -7.00 4.13 -25.69
N ASP A 114 -7.20 5.11 -26.56
CA ASP A 114 -6.34 5.39 -27.70
C ASP A 114 -5.21 6.38 -27.39
N ASP A 115 -5.20 7.00 -26.20
CA ASP A 115 -4.15 7.92 -25.74
C ASP A 115 -2.92 7.16 -25.21
N VAL A 116 -2.29 6.42 -26.12
CA VAL A 116 -1.06 5.68 -25.87
C VAL A 116 0.04 6.59 -25.32
N GLN A 117 0.04 7.88 -25.67
CA GLN A 117 1.03 8.83 -25.16
C GLN A 117 0.90 8.99 -23.64
N LYS A 118 -0.31 9.21 -23.12
CA LYS A 118 -0.53 9.29 -21.66
C LYS A 118 -0.19 7.99 -20.94
N HIS A 119 -0.51 6.84 -21.53
CA HIS A 119 -0.17 5.54 -20.92
C HIS A 119 1.35 5.37 -20.76
N HIS A 120 2.12 5.74 -21.78
CA HIS A 120 3.58 5.73 -21.71
C HIS A 120 4.12 6.77 -20.73
N GLU A 121 3.53 7.97 -20.66
CA GLU A 121 3.94 9.00 -19.69
C GLU A 121 3.75 8.53 -18.24
N LEU A 122 2.65 7.85 -17.93
CA LEU A 122 2.39 7.25 -16.61
C LEU A 122 3.41 6.15 -16.27
N TRP A 123 3.68 5.26 -17.22
CA TRP A 123 4.68 4.21 -17.02
C TRP A 123 6.10 4.77 -16.86
N GLU A 124 6.48 5.74 -17.68
CA GLU A 124 7.78 6.41 -17.61
C GLU A 124 7.98 7.15 -16.28
N LEU A 125 6.90 7.67 -15.68
CA LEU A 125 6.96 8.22 -14.33
C LEU A 125 7.30 7.13 -13.31
N TYR A 126 6.61 5.98 -13.33
CA TYR A 126 6.89 4.86 -12.43
C TYR A 126 8.34 4.36 -12.56
N VAL A 127 8.78 4.11 -13.80
CA VAL A 127 10.15 3.66 -14.12
C VAL A 127 11.21 4.65 -13.63
N ARG A 128 10.92 5.95 -13.69
CA ARG A 128 11.85 6.98 -13.22
C ARG A 128 11.95 7.01 -11.70
N LEU A 129 10.86 6.77 -10.98
CA LEU A 129 10.83 6.90 -9.52
C LEU A 129 11.57 5.75 -8.84
N PHE A 130 11.37 4.51 -9.31
CA PHE A 130 11.77 3.33 -8.56
C PHE A 130 12.99 2.60 -9.15
N PRO A 131 13.79 1.91 -8.32
CA PRO A 131 14.96 1.19 -8.79
C PRO A 131 14.61 0.08 -9.78
N GLU A 132 15.45 -0.08 -10.81
CA GLU A 132 15.26 -1.08 -11.89
C GLU A 132 15.07 -2.50 -11.35
N SER A 133 15.74 -2.85 -10.23
CA SER A 133 15.63 -4.17 -9.61
C SER A 133 14.24 -4.51 -9.05
N TYR A 134 13.34 -3.54 -8.96
CA TYR A 134 11.95 -3.75 -8.56
C TYR A 134 10.98 -3.68 -9.76
N LEU A 135 11.42 -3.17 -10.91
CA LEU A 135 10.60 -3.22 -12.13
C LEU A 135 10.36 -4.66 -12.57
N GLU A 136 11.32 -5.55 -12.34
CA GLU A 136 11.16 -6.99 -12.62
C GLU A 136 9.99 -7.62 -11.85
N ASN A 137 9.54 -7.00 -10.75
CA ASN A 137 8.41 -7.50 -9.96
C ASN A 137 7.05 -7.15 -10.58
N ILE A 138 6.98 -6.15 -11.46
CA ILE A 138 5.75 -5.78 -12.17
C ILE A 138 5.62 -6.65 -13.43
N GLN A 139 4.50 -7.37 -13.55
CA GLN A 139 4.19 -8.17 -14.73
C GLN A 139 3.27 -7.41 -15.70
N GLU A 140 2.29 -6.69 -15.17
CA GLU A 140 1.28 -6.00 -15.96
C GLU A 140 1.08 -4.57 -15.45
N LEU A 141 0.85 -3.65 -16.39
CA LEU A 141 0.34 -2.31 -16.10
C LEU A 141 -1.10 -2.25 -16.63
N GLU A 142 -2.06 -1.94 -15.78
CA GLU A 142 -3.43 -1.69 -16.18
C GLU A 142 -3.73 -0.20 -16.05
N ILE A 143 -4.17 0.38 -17.17
CA ILE A 143 -4.77 1.71 -17.18
C ILE A 143 -6.25 1.52 -16.98
N THR A 144 -6.79 2.12 -15.93
CA THR A 144 -8.19 1.97 -15.53
C THR A 144 -8.89 3.32 -15.46
N THR A 145 -10.19 3.30 -15.22
CA THR A 145 -10.86 4.43 -14.58
C THR A 145 -12.09 4.00 -13.79
N ASP A 146 -12.33 4.61 -12.63
CA ASP A 146 -13.57 4.54 -11.85
C ASP A 146 -14.35 5.88 -11.83
N GLY A 147 -13.85 6.90 -12.52
CA GLY A 147 -14.53 8.18 -12.70
C GLY A 147 -13.65 9.34 -12.32
N ILE A 148 -14.23 10.32 -11.61
CA ILE A 148 -13.49 11.42 -11.00
C ILE A 148 -13.46 11.13 -9.51
N ASP A 149 -12.27 11.24 -8.92
CA ASP A 149 -11.99 10.81 -7.56
C ASP A 149 -12.19 9.28 -7.41
N GLY A 150 -11.58 8.69 -6.40
CA GLY A 150 -11.60 7.24 -6.23
C GLY A 150 -10.17 6.71 -6.10
N THR A 151 -9.90 5.59 -6.77
CA THR A 151 -8.60 4.92 -6.67
C THR A 151 -7.63 5.46 -7.73
N LEU A 152 -6.74 6.37 -7.33
CA LEU A 152 -5.73 6.92 -8.26
C LEU A 152 -4.74 5.86 -8.76
N ALA A 153 -4.28 4.97 -7.88
CA ALA A 153 -3.43 3.85 -8.24
C ALA A 153 -3.55 2.75 -7.18
N ALA A 154 -3.24 1.52 -7.59
CA ALA A 154 -3.23 0.35 -6.71
C ALA A 154 -2.22 -0.70 -7.21
N VAL A 155 -1.82 -1.63 -6.35
CA VAL A 155 -1.10 -2.85 -6.75
C VAL A 155 -1.79 -4.13 -6.28
N TYR A 156 -1.77 -5.16 -7.13
CA TYR A 156 -2.33 -6.48 -6.82
C TYR A 156 -1.38 -7.60 -7.22
N GLN A 157 -1.41 -8.73 -6.51
CA GLN A 157 -0.67 -9.92 -6.90
C GLN A 157 -1.27 -10.56 -8.17
N SER A 158 -0.41 -10.95 -9.11
CA SER A 158 -0.84 -11.51 -10.39
C SER A 158 -1.39 -12.92 -10.24
N GLN A 159 -2.57 -13.14 -10.84
CA GLN A 159 -3.18 -14.48 -10.87
C GLN A 159 -2.42 -15.53 -11.67
N LYS A 160 -1.49 -15.10 -12.52
CA LYS A 160 -0.67 -15.98 -13.35
C LYS A 160 0.66 -16.31 -12.67
N ALA A 161 1.17 -15.41 -11.84
CA ALA A 161 2.43 -15.54 -11.12
C ALA A 161 2.30 -14.77 -9.79
N ILE A 162 2.00 -15.48 -8.71
CA ILE A 162 1.69 -14.89 -7.40
C ILE A 162 2.85 -14.10 -6.78
N ASP A 163 4.05 -14.30 -7.31
CA ASP A 163 5.26 -13.58 -6.93
C ASP A 163 5.52 -12.33 -7.78
N LYS A 164 4.54 -11.93 -8.62
CA LYS A 164 4.55 -10.76 -9.48
C LYS A 164 3.34 -9.87 -9.20
N TRP A 165 3.46 -8.61 -9.58
CA TRP A 165 2.47 -7.57 -9.31
C TRP A 165 1.86 -7.02 -10.60
N ILE A 166 0.63 -6.55 -10.47
CA ILE A 166 -0.08 -5.74 -11.44
C ILE A 166 -0.14 -4.33 -10.85
N LEU A 167 0.39 -3.36 -11.59
CA LEU A 167 0.24 -1.94 -11.24
C LEU A 167 -1.00 -1.39 -11.95
N VAL A 168 -1.86 -0.72 -11.20
CA VAL A 168 -3.08 -0.10 -11.70
C VAL A 168 -2.97 1.42 -11.54
N ILE A 169 -3.35 2.17 -12.56
CA ILE A 169 -3.37 3.64 -12.53
C ILE A 169 -4.65 4.14 -13.21
N ASP A 170 -5.43 4.95 -12.50
CA ASP A 170 -6.58 5.64 -13.07
C ASP A 170 -6.11 6.83 -13.92
N ILE A 171 -6.46 6.82 -15.21
CA ILE A 171 -6.05 7.87 -16.16
C ILE A 171 -6.80 9.19 -15.98
N ILE A 172 -8.04 9.18 -15.50
CA ILE A 172 -8.81 10.41 -15.26
C ILE A 172 -8.24 11.13 -14.04
N ASP A 173 -7.98 10.39 -12.97
CA ASP A 173 -7.47 10.95 -11.71
C ASP A 173 -5.99 11.29 -11.78
N ALA A 174 -5.21 10.60 -12.62
CA ALA A 174 -3.84 11.02 -12.89
C ALA A 174 -3.76 12.35 -13.67
N TYR A 175 -4.81 12.73 -14.42
CA TYR A 175 -4.85 13.93 -15.24
C TYR A 175 -5.99 14.90 -14.85
N PRO A 176 -6.03 15.42 -13.62
CA PRO A 176 -7.10 16.31 -13.21
C PRO A 176 -7.03 17.61 -14.04
N ARG A 177 -8.05 17.81 -14.87
CA ARG A 177 -8.16 18.92 -15.84
C ARG A 177 -7.16 18.78 -17.01
N ASP A 178 -6.95 17.55 -17.44
CA ASP A 178 -6.12 17.20 -18.61
C ASP A 178 -4.65 17.61 -18.45
N LYS A 179 -4.16 17.56 -17.21
CA LYS A 179 -2.76 17.79 -16.84
C LYS A 179 -2.37 16.78 -15.80
N LEU A 180 -1.22 16.15 -15.98
CA LEU A 180 -0.66 15.22 -15.01
C LEU A 180 -0.53 15.91 -13.64
N ASP A 181 -1.24 15.41 -12.62
CA ASP A 181 -0.96 15.77 -11.23
C ASP A 181 0.18 14.90 -10.73
N ASP A 182 1.39 15.37 -11.03
CA ASP A 182 2.58 14.61 -10.71
C ASP A 182 2.82 14.49 -9.21
N ARG A 183 2.24 15.37 -8.38
CA ARG A 183 2.46 15.34 -6.93
C ARG A 183 1.65 14.24 -6.27
N GLU A 184 0.35 14.21 -6.52
CA GLU A 184 -0.55 13.23 -5.93
C GLU A 184 -0.21 11.83 -6.44
N LEU A 185 -0.04 11.68 -7.76
CA LEU A 185 0.34 10.42 -8.36
C LEU A 185 1.69 9.90 -7.85
N LYS A 186 2.72 10.76 -7.71
CA LYS A 186 4.00 10.32 -7.12
C LYS A 186 3.80 9.79 -5.70
N SER A 187 3.02 10.48 -4.88
CA SER A 187 2.75 10.05 -3.50
C SER A 187 2.07 8.69 -3.46
N THR A 188 1.03 8.49 -4.27
CA THR A 188 0.30 7.21 -4.34
C THR A 188 1.18 6.10 -4.90
N LEU A 189 1.96 6.35 -5.96
CA LEU A 189 2.88 5.34 -6.49
C LEU A 189 3.97 4.94 -5.47
N ILE A 190 4.41 5.88 -4.62
CA ILE A 190 5.36 5.56 -3.53
C ILE A 190 4.70 4.68 -2.47
N HIS A 191 3.42 4.92 -2.14
CA HIS A 191 2.62 4.06 -1.27
C HIS A 191 2.49 2.65 -1.83
N GLU A 192 2.06 2.53 -3.09
CA GLU A 192 1.93 1.24 -3.78
C GLU A 192 3.28 0.49 -3.87
N PHE A 193 4.37 1.22 -4.06
CA PHE A 193 5.70 0.63 -3.98
C PHE A 193 6.03 0.12 -2.57
N GLY A 194 5.53 0.77 -1.52
CA GLY A 194 5.62 0.29 -0.14
C GLY A 194 5.05 -1.12 0.02
N HIS A 195 3.89 -1.38 -0.58
CA HIS A 195 3.29 -2.72 -0.64
C HIS A 195 4.18 -3.72 -1.38
N ILE A 196 4.66 -3.39 -2.58
CA ILE A 196 5.58 -4.27 -3.33
C ILE A 196 6.84 -4.58 -2.52
N LEU A 197 7.39 -3.59 -1.82
CA LEU A 197 8.58 -3.74 -1.00
C LEU A 197 8.34 -4.65 0.20
N SER A 198 7.22 -4.50 0.91
CA SER A 198 6.92 -5.23 2.14
C SER A 198 6.37 -6.64 1.88
N PHE A 199 5.77 -6.87 0.71
CA PHE A 199 5.17 -8.14 0.30
C PHE A 199 5.90 -8.81 -0.88
N ASP A 200 7.13 -8.39 -1.20
CA ASP A 200 7.99 -9.10 -2.15
C ASP A 200 8.20 -10.56 -1.68
N LYS A 201 8.36 -11.50 -2.61
CA LYS A 201 8.59 -12.93 -2.31
C LYS A 201 9.81 -13.22 -1.41
N LYS A 202 10.73 -12.26 -1.24
CA LYS A 202 11.83 -12.35 -0.27
C LYS A 202 11.41 -12.02 1.17
N GLN A 203 10.21 -11.47 1.37
CA GLN A 203 9.66 -11.03 2.67
C GLN A 203 8.69 -12.06 3.28
N LEU A 204 8.10 -12.95 2.48
CA LEU A 204 7.09 -13.88 2.96
C LEU A 204 7.08 -15.22 2.21
N ASP A 205 6.58 -16.24 2.88
CA ASP A 205 6.14 -17.48 2.27
C ASP A 205 4.71 -17.29 1.74
N LEU A 206 4.56 -17.26 0.42
CA LEU A 206 3.31 -16.91 -0.25
C LEU A 206 2.23 -17.98 -0.03
N SER A 207 1.00 -17.53 0.24
CA SER A 207 -0.14 -18.42 0.47
C SER A 207 -0.81 -18.81 -0.85
N GLU A 208 -0.31 -19.87 -1.51
CA GLU A 208 -0.95 -20.44 -2.70
C GLU A 208 -2.39 -20.88 -2.42
N GLU A 209 -2.68 -21.38 -1.22
CA GLU A 209 -4.02 -21.87 -0.84
C GLU A 209 -5.05 -20.75 -0.80
N TYR A 210 -4.70 -19.60 -0.20
CA TYR A 210 -5.55 -18.41 -0.21
C TYR A 210 -5.72 -17.90 -1.63
N PHE A 211 -4.61 -17.75 -2.34
CA PHE A 211 -4.58 -17.12 -3.65
C PHE A 211 -5.39 -17.90 -4.70
N TYR A 212 -5.34 -19.23 -4.67
CA TYR A 212 -6.07 -20.08 -5.62
C TYR A 212 -7.45 -20.53 -5.13
N ALA A 213 -7.91 -20.02 -3.98
CA ALA A 213 -9.25 -20.28 -3.47
C ALA A 213 -10.32 -19.84 -4.49
N ARG A 214 -11.36 -20.66 -4.66
CA ARG A 214 -12.45 -20.44 -5.63
C ARG A 214 -13.82 -20.33 -4.97
N THR A 215 -13.89 -20.57 -3.67
CA THR A 215 -15.11 -20.50 -2.87
C THR A 215 -14.82 -19.83 -1.54
N GLN A 216 -15.84 -19.23 -0.93
CA GLN A 216 -15.70 -18.60 0.37
C GLN A 216 -15.19 -19.57 1.45
N ASP A 217 -15.71 -20.80 1.47
CA ASP A 217 -15.24 -21.84 2.39
C ASP A 217 -13.73 -22.12 2.27
N GLN A 218 -13.16 -22.03 1.06
CA GLN A 218 -11.72 -22.23 0.83
C GLN A 218 -10.92 -21.02 1.31
N VAL A 219 -11.44 -19.81 1.10
CA VAL A 219 -10.84 -18.58 1.62
C VAL A 219 -10.77 -18.65 3.14
N GLU A 220 -11.87 -18.94 3.82
CA GLU A 220 -11.92 -19.02 5.29
C GLU A 220 -10.99 -20.11 5.84
N GLU A 221 -11.03 -21.31 5.25
CA GLU A 221 -10.15 -22.42 5.64
C GLU A 221 -8.66 -22.05 5.47
N SER A 222 -8.28 -21.45 4.34
CA SER A 222 -6.91 -21.04 4.06
C SER A 222 -6.40 -19.97 5.05
N LEU A 223 -7.23 -18.96 5.36
CA LEU A 223 -6.90 -17.93 6.35
C LEU A 223 -6.74 -18.54 7.75
N GLN A 224 -7.61 -19.47 8.13
CA GLN A 224 -7.54 -20.14 9.42
C GLN A 224 -6.26 -20.99 9.55
N LEU A 225 -5.97 -21.80 8.54
CA LEU A 225 -4.78 -22.68 8.50
C LEU A 225 -3.50 -21.87 8.45
N GLY A 226 -3.45 -20.83 7.62
CA GLY A 226 -2.32 -19.91 7.49
C GLY A 226 -2.00 -19.23 8.81
N ARG A 227 -2.99 -18.61 9.46
CA ARG A 227 -2.83 -17.98 10.78
C ARG A 227 -2.41 -18.96 11.88
N ALA A 228 -2.90 -20.21 11.82
CA ALA A 228 -2.54 -21.23 12.81
C ALA A 228 -1.12 -21.79 12.62
N SER A 229 -0.61 -21.76 11.38
CA SER A 229 0.67 -22.37 11.01
C SER A 229 1.82 -21.37 10.94
N CYS A 230 1.52 -20.08 10.81
CA CYS A 230 2.51 -19.03 10.71
C CYS A 230 3.15 -18.71 12.07
N PRO A 231 4.47 -18.91 12.25
CA PRO A 231 5.15 -18.64 13.53
C PRO A 231 5.36 -17.14 13.83
N THR A 232 5.06 -16.28 12.87
CA THR A 232 5.33 -14.83 12.86
C THR A 232 3.99 -14.08 12.69
N TYR A 233 3.89 -13.22 11.68
CA TYR A 233 2.66 -12.53 11.29
C TYR A 233 2.16 -13.11 9.96
N TYR A 234 0.89 -13.51 9.93
CA TYR A 234 0.23 -13.97 8.72
C TYR A 234 -0.61 -12.82 8.14
N ALA A 235 -0.18 -12.33 6.98
CA ALA A 235 -0.99 -11.46 6.13
C ALA A 235 -1.74 -12.31 5.09
N ILE A 236 -2.69 -11.73 4.36
CA ILE A 236 -3.50 -12.48 3.39
C ILE A 236 -2.63 -13.05 2.26
N GLU A 237 -1.55 -12.36 1.92
CA GLU A 237 -0.55 -12.74 0.92
C GLU A 237 0.30 -13.93 1.37
N GLY A 238 0.44 -14.15 2.68
CA GLY A 238 1.23 -15.25 3.22
C GLY A 238 1.84 -15.01 4.61
N CYS A 239 2.70 -15.94 5.00
CA CYS A 239 3.38 -15.90 6.29
C CYS A 239 4.69 -15.12 6.19
N MET A 240 4.78 -14.00 6.89
CA MET A 240 5.94 -13.12 6.85
C MET A 240 7.19 -13.81 7.43
N TYR A 241 8.35 -13.68 6.79
CA TYR A 241 9.59 -14.18 7.38
C TYR A 241 9.99 -13.37 8.61
N ALA A 242 10.73 -13.99 9.54
CA ALA A 242 11.12 -13.36 10.80
C ALA A 242 12.07 -12.15 10.61
N ASP A 243 12.75 -12.08 9.48
CA ASP A 243 13.62 -10.99 9.07
C ASP A 243 12.97 -10.00 8.10
N SER A 244 11.70 -10.21 7.73
CA SER A 244 10.96 -9.29 6.86
C SER A 244 10.69 -7.93 7.50
N TYR A 245 10.57 -6.90 6.67
CA TYR A 245 10.25 -5.54 7.11
C TYR A 245 8.90 -5.50 7.80
N LEU A 246 7.86 -6.07 7.20
CA LEU A 246 6.51 -6.06 7.77
C LEU A 246 6.41 -6.82 9.08
N PHE A 247 7.06 -7.99 9.24
CA PHE A 247 7.02 -8.68 10.52
C PHE A 247 7.72 -7.87 11.62
N LYS A 248 8.89 -7.28 11.34
CA LYS A 248 9.60 -6.43 12.31
C LYS A 248 8.78 -5.21 12.69
N PHE A 249 8.12 -4.59 11.71
CA PHE A 249 7.23 -3.45 11.91
C PHE A 249 6.00 -3.83 12.75
N TYR A 250 5.36 -4.95 12.41
CA TYR A 250 4.24 -5.52 13.15
C TYR A 250 4.61 -5.86 14.60
N ASP A 251 5.74 -6.54 14.80
CA ASP A 251 6.19 -6.99 16.12
C ASP A 251 6.39 -5.79 17.06
N GLU A 252 6.97 -4.71 16.53
CA GLU A 252 7.27 -3.49 17.29
C GLU A 252 6.03 -2.62 17.54
N PHE A 253 5.19 -2.41 16.51
CA PHE A 253 4.15 -1.37 16.56
C PHE A 253 2.72 -1.91 16.68
N TRP A 254 2.44 -3.13 16.23
CA TRP A 254 1.08 -3.70 16.21
C TRP A 254 0.82 -4.76 17.28
N THR A 255 1.84 -5.42 17.83
CA THR A 255 1.63 -6.35 18.95
C THR A 255 0.99 -5.69 20.18
N PRO A 256 1.25 -4.41 20.53
CA PRO A 256 0.51 -3.71 21.58
C PRO A 256 -0.97 -3.49 21.25
N LEU A 257 -1.31 -3.43 19.95
CA LEU A 257 -2.66 -3.24 19.41
C LEU A 257 -3.35 -4.57 19.03
N TYR A 258 -2.73 -5.71 19.33
CA TYR A 258 -3.17 -7.01 18.81
C TYR A 258 -4.66 -7.29 19.05
N SER A 259 -5.17 -7.03 20.26
CA SER A 259 -6.59 -7.27 20.56
C SER A 259 -7.55 -6.42 19.72
N GLU A 260 -7.13 -5.21 19.36
CA GLU A 260 -7.94 -4.29 18.56
C GLU A 260 -7.89 -4.67 17.08
N LEU A 261 -6.69 -5.02 16.59
CA LEU A 261 -6.53 -5.61 15.25
C LEU A 261 -7.41 -6.85 15.10
N ARG A 262 -7.44 -7.76 16.09
CA ARG A 262 -8.30 -8.96 16.04
C ARG A 262 -9.79 -8.65 16.01
N ILE A 263 -10.22 -7.48 16.52
CA ILE A 263 -11.62 -7.04 16.44
C ILE A 263 -11.90 -6.50 15.03
N LEU A 264 -11.00 -5.67 14.48
CA LEU A 264 -11.13 -5.16 13.12
C LEU A 264 -11.22 -6.31 12.09
N GLU A 265 -10.36 -7.31 12.20
CA GLU A 265 -10.34 -8.49 11.31
C GLU A 265 -11.61 -9.37 11.38
N GLN A 266 -12.55 -9.10 12.29
CA GLN A 266 -13.84 -9.82 12.41
C GLN A 266 -15.00 -9.04 11.78
N ILE A 267 -14.75 -7.83 11.27
CA ILE A 267 -15.78 -7.00 10.64
C ILE A 267 -15.81 -7.36 9.15
N ASP A 268 -16.92 -7.95 8.72
CA ASP A 268 -17.12 -8.37 7.32
C ASP A 268 -17.61 -7.23 6.42
N ASP A 269 -18.31 -6.26 7.00
CA ASP A 269 -18.89 -5.12 6.27
C ASP A 269 -17.82 -4.03 6.09
N GLU A 270 -17.61 -3.61 4.85
CA GLU A 270 -16.51 -2.72 4.49
C GLU A 270 -16.67 -1.32 5.11
N GLU A 271 -17.88 -0.76 5.10
CA GLU A 271 -18.16 0.55 5.70
C GLU A 271 -17.95 0.50 7.22
N GLU A 272 -18.47 -0.54 7.90
CA GLU A 272 -18.24 -0.75 9.33
C GLU A 272 -16.75 -0.96 9.66
N TYR A 273 -16.01 -1.63 8.78
CA TYR A 273 -14.57 -1.88 8.96
C TYR A 273 -13.77 -0.59 8.92
N TYR A 274 -14.00 0.26 7.91
CA TYR A 274 -13.31 1.55 7.79
C TYR A 274 -13.69 2.52 8.92
N ASP A 275 -14.97 2.56 9.31
CA ASP A 275 -15.41 3.35 10.46
C ASP A 275 -14.70 2.89 11.75
N ALA A 276 -14.58 1.57 11.96
CA ALA A 276 -13.88 1.03 13.12
C ALA A 276 -12.37 1.29 13.10
N ALA A 277 -11.73 1.25 11.93
CA ALA A 277 -10.32 1.63 11.76
C ALA A 277 -10.09 3.11 12.07
N TYR A 278 -10.99 3.99 11.61
CA TYR A 278 -10.95 5.41 11.96
C TYR A 278 -11.13 5.64 13.47
N GLU A 279 -12.02 4.90 14.13
CA GLU A 279 -12.15 4.93 15.60
C GLU A 279 -10.94 4.35 16.33
N LEU A 280 -10.18 3.42 15.72
CA LEU A 280 -8.87 3.00 16.23
C LEU A 280 -7.88 4.17 16.17
N TYR A 281 -7.79 4.85 15.03
CA TYR A 281 -6.94 6.02 14.85
C TYR A 281 -7.23 7.10 15.91
N LEU A 282 -8.50 7.48 16.10
CA LEU A 282 -8.89 8.50 17.09
C LEU A 282 -8.52 8.14 18.53
N ARG A 283 -8.51 6.85 18.88
CA ARG A 283 -8.13 6.38 20.23
C ARG A 283 -6.62 6.33 20.44
N HIS A 284 -5.84 6.32 19.36
CA HIS A 284 -4.37 6.23 19.36
C HIS A 284 -3.73 7.36 18.54
N PRO A 285 -3.94 8.64 18.92
CA PRO A 285 -3.57 9.80 18.09
C PRO A 285 -2.07 9.96 17.82
N ASP A 286 -1.21 9.29 18.60
CA ASP A 286 0.25 9.33 18.42
C ASP A 286 0.79 8.11 17.64
N GLN A 287 -0.08 7.17 17.21
CA GLN A 287 0.36 5.89 16.65
C GLN A 287 0.50 5.86 15.14
N PHE A 288 -0.34 6.56 14.40
CA PHE A 288 -0.42 6.40 12.94
C PHE A 288 0.00 7.70 12.24
N VAL A 289 0.66 7.57 11.10
CA VAL A 289 1.12 8.72 10.31
C VAL A 289 -0.02 9.44 9.59
N THR A 290 -1.13 8.72 9.36
CA THR A 290 -2.40 9.15 8.79
C THR A 290 -3.52 8.33 9.46
N ASP A 291 -4.78 8.68 9.20
CA ASP A 291 -5.92 7.86 9.61
C ASP A 291 -6.00 6.53 8.81
N TYR A 292 -5.66 6.57 7.52
CA TYR A 292 -5.64 5.39 6.65
C TYR A 292 -4.63 4.32 7.13
N ALA A 293 -3.50 4.73 7.71
CA ALA A 293 -2.55 3.83 8.33
C ALA A 293 -3.13 2.98 9.49
N ALA A 294 -4.31 3.31 10.04
CA ALA A 294 -4.96 2.49 11.07
C ALA A 294 -5.77 1.31 10.52
N VAL A 295 -5.93 1.21 9.19
CA VAL A 295 -6.72 0.16 8.53
C VAL A 295 -6.15 -1.23 8.85
N ASN A 296 -4.86 -1.44 8.58
CA ASN A 296 -4.16 -2.69 8.90
C ASN A 296 -2.62 -2.50 8.90
N PRO A 297 -1.83 -3.49 9.36
CA PRO A 297 -0.37 -3.39 9.36
C PRO A 297 0.29 -3.18 7.99
N GLY A 298 -0.33 -3.64 6.91
CA GLY A 298 0.12 -3.44 5.52
C GLY A 298 -0.01 -1.99 5.08
N GLU A 299 -1.18 -1.38 5.28
CA GLU A 299 -1.37 0.05 4.99
C GLU A 299 -0.51 0.94 5.88
N ASP A 300 -0.35 0.58 7.16
CA ASP A 300 0.49 1.35 8.08
C ASP A 300 1.97 1.38 7.66
N ILE A 301 2.52 0.25 7.21
CA ILE A 301 3.91 0.22 6.74
C ILE A 301 4.06 0.96 5.41
N ALA A 302 3.06 0.88 4.51
CA ALA A 302 3.07 1.59 3.22
C ALA A 302 2.97 3.13 3.43
N GLU A 303 2.07 3.59 4.29
CA GLU A 303 1.96 5.01 4.65
C GLU A 303 3.21 5.53 5.38
N SER A 304 3.76 4.72 6.29
CA SER A 304 4.99 5.06 7.00
C SER A 304 6.19 5.10 6.05
N TRP A 305 6.22 4.23 5.03
CA TRP A 305 7.21 4.25 3.95
C TRP A 305 7.09 5.52 3.11
N THR A 306 5.87 5.88 2.70
CA THR A 306 5.59 7.13 1.97
C THR A 306 6.08 8.35 2.76
N ALA A 307 5.79 8.40 4.06
CA ALA A 307 6.29 9.44 4.94
C ALA A 307 7.82 9.41 5.07
N PHE A 308 8.44 8.23 5.14
CA PHE A 308 9.91 8.09 5.14
C PHE A 308 10.54 8.64 3.86
N ILE A 309 9.95 8.36 2.69
CA ILE A 309 10.45 8.86 1.41
C ILE A 309 10.28 10.37 1.27
N LEU A 310 9.10 10.90 1.61
CA LEU A 310 8.74 12.29 1.29
C LEU A 310 9.13 13.28 2.39
N LYS A 311 9.12 12.88 3.67
CA LYS A 311 9.41 13.78 4.79
C LYS A 311 10.87 13.70 5.24
N ASP A 312 11.32 14.74 5.92
CA ASP A 312 12.59 14.70 6.64
C ASP A 312 12.51 13.76 7.85
N LYS A 313 13.68 13.33 8.34
CA LYS A 313 13.76 12.44 9.49
C LYS A 313 13.12 13.10 10.72
N PRO A 314 12.03 12.57 11.28
CA PRO A 314 11.35 13.23 12.38
C PRO A 314 12.18 13.12 13.67
N THR A 315 12.11 14.17 14.49
CA THR A 315 12.78 14.25 15.79
C THR A 315 11.85 14.10 16.99
N GLY A 316 10.54 14.02 16.76
CA GLY A 316 9.56 13.86 17.82
C GLY A 316 9.51 12.44 18.39
N SER A 317 8.69 12.25 19.40
CA SER A 317 8.64 11.03 20.22
C SER A 317 7.31 10.28 20.10
N THR A 318 6.51 10.56 19.07
CA THR A 318 5.29 9.79 18.80
C THR A 318 5.66 8.43 18.22
N ILE A 319 4.76 7.45 18.31
CA ILE A 319 4.95 6.15 17.67
C ILE A 319 4.93 6.31 16.15
N ALA A 320 4.13 7.23 15.60
CA ALA A 320 4.18 7.61 14.19
C ALA A 320 5.59 8.07 13.75
N ASP A 321 6.28 8.89 14.56
CA ASP A 321 7.66 9.29 14.27
C ASP A 321 8.65 8.10 14.37
N GLU A 322 8.41 7.17 15.29
CA GLU A 322 9.22 5.94 15.42
C GLU A 322 9.05 5.01 14.21
N LYS A 323 7.84 4.90 13.66
CA LYS A 323 7.53 4.17 12.43
C LYS A 323 8.25 4.76 11.21
N ILE A 324 8.33 6.07 11.08
CA ILE A 324 9.17 6.69 10.02
C ILE A 324 10.66 6.41 10.26
N ARG A 325 11.11 6.45 11.52
CA ARG A 325 12.51 6.15 11.87
C ARG A 325 12.88 4.67 11.72
N PHE A 326 11.91 3.76 11.67
CA PHE A 326 12.11 2.34 11.46
C PHE A 326 12.96 2.05 10.21
N PHE A 327 12.63 2.69 9.10
CA PHE A 327 13.31 2.46 7.81
C PHE A 327 14.78 2.89 7.81
N TYR A 328 15.16 3.87 8.63
CA TYR A 328 16.57 4.30 8.78
C TYR A 328 17.48 3.23 9.41
N ARG A 329 16.92 2.13 9.92
CA ARG A 329 17.68 0.99 10.47
C ARG A 329 18.21 0.05 9.38
N PHE A 330 17.74 0.23 8.14
CA PHE A 330 18.07 -0.60 6.98
C PHE A 330 18.87 0.26 5.98
N PRO A 331 20.21 0.12 5.90
CA PRO A 331 21.04 0.94 5.02
C PRO A 331 20.57 0.95 3.57
N GLU A 332 20.16 -0.20 3.04
CA GLU A 332 19.61 -0.38 1.69
C GLU A 332 18.36 0.46 1.44
N LEU A 333 17.49 0.65 2.44
CA LEU A 333 16.30 1.49 2.31
C LEU A 333 16.64 2.98 2.39
N VAL A 334 17.70 3.35 3.11
CA VAL A 334 18.22 4.73 3.11
C VAL A 334 18.84 5.08 1.75
N GLU A 335 19.57 4.15 1.13
CA GLU A 335 20.08 4.31 -0.23
C GLU A 335 18.93 4.47 -1.24
N MET A 336 17.93 3.58 -1.15
CA MET A 336 16.73 3.67 -2.00
C MET A 336 15.97 4.98 -1.82
N ARG A 337 15.83 5.47 -0.58
CA ARG A 337 15.22 6.78 -0.32
C ARG A 337 15.95 7.91 -1.06
N GLN A 338 17.28 7.89 -1.08
CA GLN A 338 18.07 8.91 -1.75
C GLN A 338 17.87 8.85 -3.26
N GLU A 339 17.83 7.64 -3.83
CA GLU A 339 17.54 7.41 -5.25
C GLU A 339 16.16 7.96 -5.62
N ILE A 340 15.10 7.52 -4.93
CA ILE A 340 13.71 7.96 -5.19
C ILE A 340 13.61 9.49 -5.08
N ARG A 341 14.16 10.09 -4.01
CA ARG A 341 14.12 11.56 -3.82
C ARG A 341 14.88 12.33 -4.89
N SER A 342 15.92 11.75 -5.49
CA SER A 342 16.66 12.38 -6.59
C SER A 342 15.86 12.42 -7.91
N ASN A 343 14.81 11.60 -8.01
CA ASN A 343 13.94 11.45 -9.17
C ASN A 343 12.57 12.17 -9.01
N LEU A 344 12.32 12.79 -7.85
CA LEU A 344 11.08 13.55 -7.55
C LEU A 344 10.96 14.86 -8.33
#